data_AF-A3JW42-F1
#
_entry.id   AF-A3JW42-F1
#
_cell.length_a   1.000
_cell.length_b   1.000
_cell.length_c   1.000
_cell.angle_alpha   90.00
_cell.angle_beta   90.00
_cell.angle_gamma   90.00
#
_symmetry.space_group_name_H-M   'P 1'
#
loop_
_entity.id
_entity.type
_entity.pdbx_description
1 polymer ?
#
loop_
_entity_poly.entity_id
_entity_poly.type
_entity_poly.pdbx_seq_one_letter_code
_entity_poly.pdbx_strand_id
1 'polypeptide(L)'
;MATRLTLPLLVTAFLTIAQAGHAQTSTLEQSLRQSDDVDLHLAEFVLAGTKLIERGTCTTADFHEAGGWWKATGANQSRPVYFTYCGGFTIPNRWYVNIETGRVYQ
;
A
#
# COMPACT_ATOMS: atom_id res chain seq x y z
N MET A 1 -59.37 -21.62 21.92
CA MET A 1 -58.10 -21.21 22.54
C MET A 1 -56.99 -21.38 21.50
N ALA A 2 -56.49 -20.29 20.94
CA ALA A 2 -55.38 -20.30 19.97
C ALA A 2 -54.26 -19.44 20.55
N THR A 3 -53.18 -20.10 20.94
CA THR A 3 -52.00 -19.52 21.59
C THR A 3 -51.23 -18.71 20.56
N ARG A 4 -51.06 -17.40 20.80
CA ARG A 4 -50.21 -16.52 19.97
C ARG A 4 -48.75 -16.91 20.19
N LEU A 5 -48.10 -17.38 19.14
CA LEU A 5 -46.64 -17.59 19.08
C LEU A 5 -45.95 -16.22 19.03
N THR A 6 -45.21 -15.89 20.08
CA THR A 6 -44.28 -14.75 20.10
C THR A 6 -43.05 -15.08 19.25
N LEU A 7 -42.77 -14.25 18.24
CA LEU A 7 -41.52 -14.29 17.46
C LEU A 7 -40.32 -14.01 18.37
N PRO A 8 -39.21 -14.75 18.24
CA PRO A 8 -37.98 -14.42 18.96
C PRO A 8 -37.32 -13.20 18.32
N LEU A 9 -37.13 -12.13 19.11
CA LEU A 9 -36.07 -11.16 18.87
C LEU A 9 -34.74 -11.91 19.03
N LEU A 10 -34.02 -12.19 17.95
CA LEU A 10 -32.59 -12.47 17.97
C LEU A 10 -32.06 -12.49 16.53
N VAL A 11 -30.84 -12.00 16.37
CA VAL A 11 -30.02 -11.98 15.15
C VAL A 11 -30.27 -10.80 14.20
N THR A 12 -29.73 -9.63 14.56
CA THR A 12 -28.87 -8.87 13.63
C THR A 12 -27.86 -8.05 14.44
N ALA A 13 -26.82 -8.71 14.93
CA ALA A 13 -25.68 -8.06 15.57
C ALA A 13 -24.39 -8.48 14.89
N PHE A 14 -24.26 -8.26 13.58
CA PHE A 14 -22.96 -8.31 12.89
C PHE A 14 -23.06 -7.53 11.58
N LEU A 15 -22.60 -6.29 11.57
CA LEU A 15 -21.83 -5.75 10.44
C LEU A 15 -21.15 -4.40 10.80
N THR A 16 -20.22 -4.41 11.75
CA THR A 16 -19.17 -3.40 11.79
C THR A 16 -18.19 -3.72 10.66
N ILE A 17 -18.40 -3.15 9.47
CA ILE A 17 -17.43 -3.28 8.38
C ILE A 17 -16.22 -2.41 8.74
N ALA A 18 -15.06 -3.04 8.95
CA ALA A 18 -13.77 -2.36 9.00
C ALA A 18 -13.44 -1.79 7.60
N GLN A 19 -13.83 -0.55 7.31
CA GLN A 19 -13.63 0.09 6.01
C GLN A 19 -12.32 0.89 5.88
N ALA A 20 -11.47 0.91 6.90
CA ALA A 20 -10.21 1.68 6.86
C ALA A 20 -9.17 1.12 5.87
N GLY A 21 -9.14 -0.19 5.63
CA GLY A 21 -8.11 -0.82 4.78
C GLY A 21 -8.29 -0.53 3.28
N HIS A 22 -9.51 -0.64 2.76
CA HIS A 22 -9.75 -0.51 1.31
C HIS A 22 -9.59 0.92 0.79
N ALA A 23 -10.01 1.93 1.57
CA ALA A 23 -9.87 3.34 1.19
C ALA A 23 -8.40 3.81 1.20
N GLN A 24 -7.56 3.24 2.07
CA GLN A 24 -6.15 3.59 2.14
C GLN A 24 -5.33 2.92 1.03
N THR A 25 -5.68 1.70 0.64
CA THR A 25 -5.04 1.02 -0.50
C THR A 25 -5.33 1.73 -1.81
N SER A 26 -6.57 2.22 -2.02
CA SER A 26 -6.92 2.92 -3.26
C SER A 26 -6.23 4.29 -3.40
N THR A 27 -5.98 5.01 -2.29
CA THR A 27 -5.20 6.26 -2.33
C THR A 27 -3.72 5.99 -2.58
N LEU A 28 -3.15 4.95 -1.97
CA LEU A 28 -1.77 4.54 -2.27
C LEU A 28 -1.61 4.12 -3.73
N GLU A 29 -2.49 3.26 -4.23
CA GLU A 29 -2.43 2.80 -5.63
C GLU A 29 -2.45 3.99 -6.60
N GLN A 30 -3.26 5.02 -6.31
CA GLN A 30 -3.31 6.22 -7.13
C GLN A 30 -2.02 7.04 -7.06
N SER A 31 -1.41 7.19 -5.88
CA SER A 31 -0.10 7.84 -5.71
C SER A 31 1.03 7.11 -6.44
N LEU A 32 0.86 5.81 -6.73
CA LEU A 32 1.86 4.99 -7.41
C LEU A 32 1.72 4.99 -8.94
N ARG A 33 0.67 5.60 -9.52
CA ARG A 33 0.41 5.61 -10.97
C ARG A 33 1.54 6.24 -11.81
N GLN A 34 2.40 7.05 -11.19
CA GLN A 34 3.54 7.69 -11.86
C GLN A 34 4.86 6.92 -11.69
N SER A 35 4.83 5.74 -11.05
CA SER A 35 6.01 4.90 -10.89
C SER A 35 6.55 4.44 -12.24
N ASP A 36 7.86 4.25 -12.32
CA ASP A 36 8.49 3.57 -13.43
C ASP A 36 7.97 2.12 -13.51
N ASP A 37 7.71 1.65 -14.73
CA ASP A 37 7.24 0.28 -15.01
C ASP A 37 5.95 -0.11 -14.24
N VAL A 38 5.11 0.87 -13.89
CA VAL A 38 3.90 0.65 -13.07
C VAL A 38 2.93 -0.38 -13.66
N ASP A 39 2.77 -0.41 -14.99
CA ASP A 39 1.90 -1.37 -15.67
C ASP A 39 2.34 -2.84 -15.46
N LEU A 40 3.62 -3.06 -15.14
CA LEU A 40 4.20 -4.37 -14.89
C LEU A 40 4.18 -4.77 -13.42
N HIS A 41 4.19 -3.79 -12.50
CA HIS A 41 4.58 -4.01 -11.10
C HIS A 41 3.67 -3.34 -10.05
N LEU A 42 2.51 -2.83 -10.45
CA LEU A 42 1.62 -2.09 -9.54
C LEU A 42 1.28 -2.88 -8.28
N ALA A 43 0.99 -4.18 -8.40
CA ALA A 43 0.61 -5.00 -7.25
C ALA A 43 1.77 -5.10 -6.22
N GLU A 44 2.99 -5.34 -6.69
CA GLU A 44 4.19 -5.42 -5.87
C GLU A 44 4.56 -4.07 -5.27
N PHE A 45 4.38 -2.98 -6.03
CA PHE A 45 4.56 -1.62 -5.55
C PHE A 45 3.58 -1.25 -4.44
N VAL A 46 2.30 -1.59 -4.59
CA VAL A 46 1.28 -1.40 -3.54
C VAL A 46 1.65 -2.20 -2.31
N LEU A 47 2.00 -3.49 -2.45
CA LEU A 47 2.40 -4.33 -1.32
C LEU A 47 3.62 -3.79 -0.58
N ALA A 48 4.65 -3.32 -1.31
CA ALA A 48 5.84 -2.73 -0.70
C ALA A 48 5.53 -1.39 -0.01
N GLY A 49 4.72 -0.54 -0.64
CA GLY A 49 4.30 0.73 -0.08
C GLY A 49 3.46 0.56 1.18
N THR A 50 2.50 -0.38 1.18
CA THR A 50 1.71 -0.72 2.35
C THR A 50 2.60 -1.15 3.52
N LYS A 51 3.60 -2.02 3.28
CA LYS A 51 4.56 -2.42 4.33
C LYS A 51 5.28 -1.23 4.95
N LEU A 52 5.69 -0.24 4.16
CA LEU A 52 6.37 0.95 4.67
C LEU A 52 5.43 1.88 5.44
N ILE A 53 4.18 2.01 4.99
CA ILE A 53 3.15 2.79 5.68
C ILE A 53 2.77 2.16 7.01
N GLU A 54 2.54 0.85 7.05
CA GLU A 54 2.22 0.11 8.28
C GLU A 54 3.35 0.18 9.31
N ARG A 55 4.61 0.30 8.87
CA ARG A 55 5.78 0.52 9.74
C ARG A 55 5.94 1.97 10.21
N GLY A 56 5.12 2.90 9.70
CA GLY A 56 5.26 4.34 9.96
C GLY A 56 6.49 4.97 9.30
N THR A 57 7.11 4.29 8.33
CA THR A 57 8.29 4.77 7.60
C THR A 57 7.90 5.77 6.51
N CYS A 58 6.77 5.55 5.86
CA CYS A 58 6.23 6.40 4.81
C CYS A 58 4.77 6.69 5.06
N THR A 59 4.24 7.68 4.37
CA THR A 59 2.82 7.99 4.27
C THR A 59 2.39 7.92 2.79
N THR A 60 1.08 7.84 2.53
CA THR A 60 0.57 7.97 1.15
C THR A 60 0.98 9.30 0.50
N ALA A 61 1.15 10.36 1.30
CA ALA A 61 1.60 11.67 0.83
C ALA A 61 3.07 11.64 0.38
N ASP A 62 3.93 10.89 1.06
CA ASP A 62 5.33 10.70 0.63
C ASP A 62 5.38 10.07 -0.77
N PHE A 63 4.59 9.02 -1.02
CA PHE A 63 4.51 8.39 -2.34
C PHE A 63 3.99 9.35 -3.40
N HIS A 64 2.98 10.16 -3.07
CA HIS A 64 2.44 11.16 -3.98
C HIS A 64 3.49 12.23 -4.32
N GLU A 65 4.18 12.77 -3.32
CA GLU A 65 5.23 13.78 -3.50
C GLU A 65 6.41 13.22 -4.30
N ALA A 66 6.86 12.01 -3.97
CA ALA A 66 7.94 11.33 -4.67
C ALA A 66 7.56 10.91 -6.10
N GLY A 67 6.27 10.82 -6.44
CA GLY A 67 5.82 10.28 -7.72
C GLY A 67 5.89 8.75 -7.80
N GLY A 68 5.85 8.05 -6.66
CA GLY A 68 5.86 6.59 -6.59
C GLY A 68 7.26 5.96 -6.55
N TRP A 69 7.44 4.85 -7.28
CA TRP A 69 8.68 4.07 -7.34
C TRP A 69 9.46 4.34 -8.63
N TRP A 70 10.76 4.58 -8.49
CA TRP A 70 11.67 4.96 -9.56
C TRP A 70 12.65 3.83 -9.82
N LYS A 71 12.94 3.51 -11.08
CA LYS A 71 13.88 2.47 -11.44
C LYS A 71 15.28 2.82 -10.91
N ALA A 72 15.88 1.92 -10.14
CA ALA A 72 17.25 2.12 -9.69
C ALA A 72 18.22 2.01 -10.87
N THR A 73 19.13 2.97 -10.99
CA THR A 73 20.13 3.04 -12.07
C THR A 73 21.53 2.65 -11.56
N GLY A 74 22.54 2.74 -12.44
CA GLY A 74 23.93 2.41 -12.10
C GLY A 74 24.12 0.91 -11.86
N ALA A 75 24.73 0.54 -10.72
CA ALA A 75 25.02 -0.85 -10.38
C ALA A 75 23.76 -1.75 -10.24
N ASN A 76 22.57 -1.16 -10.14
CA ASN A 76 21.30 -1.89 -10.06
C ASN A 76 20.48 -1.87 -11.35
N GLN A 77 20.98 -1.30 -12.45
CA GLN A 77 20.21 -1.11 -13.68
C GLN A 77 19.65 -2.42 -14.26
N SER A 78 20.39 -3.53 -14.13
CA SER A 78 19.96 -4.86 -14.59
C SER A 78 19.11 -5.63 -13.58
N ARG A 79 18.85 -5.05 -12.40
CA ARG A 79 18.09 -5.71 -11.32
C ARG A 79 16.67 -5.15 -11.27
N PRO A 80 15.68 -5.92 -10.78
CA PRO A 80 14.30 -5.47 -10.60
C PRO A 80 14.17 -4.61 -9.33
N VAL A 81 15.06 -3.62 -9.18
CA VAL A 81 15.14 -2.76 -7.98
C VAL A 81 14.63 -1.38 -8.34
N TYR A 82 13.77 -0.86 -7.47
CA TYR A 82 13.19 0.47 -7.57
C TYR A 82 13.38 1.18 -6.23
N PHE A 83 13.24 2.51 -6.22
CA PHE A 83 13.35 3.30 -5.01
C PHE A 83 12.31 4.41 -4.94
N THR A 84 12.03 4.89 -3.73
CA THR A 84 11.20 6.05 -3.46
C THR A 84 11.86 6.91 -2.37
N TYR A 85 11.23 8.02 -1.99
CA TYR A 85 11.64 8.83 -0.85
C TYR A 85 10.50 8.93 0.17
N CYS A 86 10.86 8.83 1.45
CA CYS A 86 9.91 9.01 2.55
C CYS A 86 10.50 10.00 3.57
N GLY A 87 9.83 11.15 3.75
CA GLY A 87 10.34 12.27 4.54
C GLY A 87 11.16 13.30 3.74
N GLY A 88 10.99 13.36 2.42
CA GLY A 88 11.62 14.34 1.52
C GLY A 88 12.81 13.81 0.69
N PHE A 89 13.23 14.54 -0.33
CA PHE A 89 14.21 14.12 -1.37
C PHE A 89 15.68 14.15 -0.91
N THR A 90 16.06 13.30 0.04
CA THR A 90 17.45 13.15 0.49
C THR A 90 17.89 11.69 0.45
N ILE A 91 19.21 11.44 0.32
CA ILE A 91 19.75 10.07 0.30
C ILE A 91 19.32 9.27 1.54
N PRO A 92 19.38 9.82 2.78
CA PRO A 92 18.88 9.11 3.96
C PRO A 92 17.40 8.74 3.91
N ASN A 93 16.59 9.46 3.15
CA ASN A 93 15.15 9.19 3.05
C ASN A 93 14.80 8.19 1.94
N ARG A 94 15.80 7.68 1.21
CA ARG A 94 15.58 6.78 0.10
C ARG A 94 15.30 5.37 0.60
N TRP A 95 14.25 4.76 0.07
CA TRP A 95 13.91 3.37 0.33
C TRP A 95 13.81 2.60 -0.96
N TYR A 96 14.36 1.39 -0.98
CA TYR A 96 14.39 0.49 -2.11
C TYR A 96 13.44 -0.68 -1.93
N VAL A 97 12.93 -1.18 -3.06
CA VAL A 97 12.24 -2.46 -3.17
C VAL A 97 12.88 -3.29 -4.27
N ASN A 98 13.09 -4.57 -4.01
CA ASN A 98 13.33 -5.56 -5.06
C ASN A 98 12.00 -6.25 -5.38
N ILE A 99 11.50 -6.10 -6.61
CA ILE A 99 10.14 -6.50 -6.99
C ILE A 99 9.97 -8.01 -7.07
N GLU A 100 11.01 -8.76 -7.47
CA GLU A 100 10.96 -10.22 -7.49
C GLU A 100 10.84 -10.84 -6.08
N THR A 101 11.51 -10.24 -5.09
CA THR A 101 11.56 -10.78 -3.72
C THR A 101 10.59 -10.10 -2.77
N GLY A 102 10.05 -8.94 -3.14
CA GLY A 102 9.28 -8.06 -2.26
C GLY A 102 10.06 -7.52 -1.05
N ARG A 103 11.41 -7.62 -1.07
CA ARG A 103 12.27 -7.13 0.01
C ARG A 103 12.37 -5.61 -0.05
N VAL A 104 12.05 -4.96 1.06
CA VAL A 104 12.14 -3.50 1.23
C VAL A 104 13.29 -3.16 2.19
N TYR A 105 14.11 -2.18 1.85
CA TYR A 105 15.31 -1.78 2.61
C TYR A 105 15.68 -0.32 2.32
N GLN A 106 16.47 0.30 3.19
CA GLN A 106 17.03 1.64 3.01
C GLN A 106 18.37 1.56 2.29
#